data_AF-A0A1V5ZUD2-F1
#
_entry.id   AF-A0A1V5ZUD2-F1
#
_cell.length_a   1.000
_cell.length_b   1.000
_cell.length_c   1.000
_cell.angle_alpha   90.00
_cell.angle_beta   90.00
_cell.angle_gamma   90.00
#
_symmetry.space_group_name_H-M   'P 1'
#
loop_
_entity.id
_entity.type
_entity.pdbx_description
1 polymer ?
#
loop_
_entity_poly.entity_id
_entity_poly.type
_entity_poly.pdbx_seq_one_letter_code
_entity_poly.pdbx_strand_id
1 'polypeptide(L)' 'MLSKNDSEQLIASQQAVDLAQQSLAELYKSEDPLLSEHAFVLMETLSSINQKLRRLITITQVQSTKKTS' A
#
# COMPACT_ATOMS: atom_id res chain seq x y z
N MET A 1 6.92 -18.42 -9.37
CA MET A 1 6.96 -17.07 -9.97
C MET A 1 5.53 -16.61 -10.11
N LEU A 2 5.25 -15.34 -9.79
CA LEU A 2 3.95 -14.75 -10.09
C LEU A 2 3.74 -14.70 -11.61
N SER A 3 2.48 -14.80 -12.05
CA SER A 3 2.17 -14.45 -13.42
C SER A 3 2.40 -12.94 -13.64
N LYS A 4 2.60 -12.52 -14.89
CA LYS A 4 2.71 -11.10 -15.24
C LYS A 4 1.51 -10.30 -14.70
N ASN A 5 0.31 -10.87 -14.85
CA ASN A 5 -0.93 -10.28 -14.34
C ASN A 5 -0.91 -10.12 -12.81
N ASP A 6 -0.50 -11.15 -12.06
CA ASP A 6 -0.46 -11.06 -10.59
C ASP A 6 0.55 -10.01 -10.11
N SER A 7 1.68 -9.87 -10.80
CA SER A 7 2.67 -8.83 -10.52
C SER A 7 2.13 -7.42 -10.78
N GLU A 8 1.41 -7.23 -11.89
CA GLU A 8 0.78 -5.94 -12.24
C GLU A 8 -0.32 -5.59 -11.22
N GLN A 9 -1.14 -6.56 -10.83
CA GLN A 9 -2.17 -6.37 -9.80
C GLN A 9 -1.58 -6.01 -8.44
N LEU A 10 -0.45 -6.60 -8.06
CA LEU A 10 0.22 -6.31 -6.80
C LEU A 10 0.77 -4.87 -6.77
N ILE A 11 1.37 -4.42 -7.88
CA ILE A 11 1.85 -3.04 -8.02
C ILE A 11 0.67 -2.05 -8.03
N ALA A 12 -0.39 -2.35 -8.79
CA ALA A 12 -1.59 -1.52 -8.84
C ALA A 12 -2.26 -1.39 -7.47
N SER A 13 -2.34 -2.49 -6.71
CA SER A 13 -2.86 -2.49 -5.34
C SER A 13 -2.02 -1.59 -4.42
N GLN A 14 -0.70 -1.64 -4.54
CA GLN A 14 0.20 -0.79 -3.75
C GLN A 14 0.02 0.70 -4.08
N GLN A 15 -0.10 1.04 -5.36
CA GLN A 15 -0.37 2.40 -5.80
C GLN A 15 -1.74 2.92 -5.32
N ALA A 16 -2.78 2.07 -5.35
CA ALA A 16 -4.10 2.43 -4.86
C ALA A 16 -4.09 2.76 -3.35
N VAL A 17 -3.33 2.00 -2.56
CA VAL A 17 -3.16 2.27 -1.12
C VAL A 17 -2.38 3.57 -0.88
N ASP A 18 -1.30 3.83 -1.63
CA ASP A 18 -0.57 5.11 -1.55
C ASP A 18 -1.51 6.30 -1.83
N LEU A 19 -2.34 6.21 -2.88
CA LEU A 19 -3.28 7.26 -3.26
C LEU A 19 -4.37 7.48 -2.19
N ALA A 20 -4.89 6.40 -1.62
CA ALA A 20 -5.86 6.48 -0.52
C ALA A 20 -5.26 7.16 0.71
N GLN A 21 -3.99 6.87 1.05
CA GLN A 21 -3.29 7.54 2.15
C GLN A 21 -3.12 9.03 1.90
N GLN A 22 -2.73 9.43 0.67
CA GLN A 22 -2.61 10.84 0.29
C GLN A 22 -3.94 11.57 0.41
N SER A 23 -5.04 10.93 0.00
CA SER A 23 -6.39 11.51 0.08
C SER A 23 -6.84 11.72 1.53
N LEU A 24 -6.51 10.78 2.43
CA LEU A 24 -6.84 10.89 3.86
C LEU A 24 -5.95 11.89 4.59
N ALA A 25 -4.72 12.15 4.12
CA ALA A 25 -3.83 13.11 4.75
C ALA A 25 -4.41 14.53 4.78
N GLU A 26 -5.24 14.89 3.79
CA GLU A 26 -5.96 16.16 3.80
C GLU A 26 -7.12 16.18 4.80
N LEU A 27 -7.83 15.06 4.96
CA LEU A 27 -8.87 14.92 5.99
C LEU A 27 -8.30 14.92 7.42
N TYR A 28 -7.10 14.38 7.61
CA TYR A 28 -6.40 14.43 8.89
C TYR A 28 -6.08 15.88 9.31
N LYS A 29 -5.86 16.78 8.35
CA LYS A 29 -5.63 18.22 8.58
C LYS A 29 -6.93 19.02 8.74
N SER A 30 -8.09 18.37 8.68
CA SER A 30 -9.40 19.04 8.86
C SER A 30 -9.49 19.71 10.23
N GLU A 31 -10.18 20.85 10.28
CA GLU A 31 -10.52 21.54 11.54
C GLU A 31 -11.60 20.79 12.33
N ASP A 32 -12.36 19.91 11.68
CA ASP A 32 -13.32 19.02 12.33
C ASP A 32 -12.57 17.86 13.02
N PRO A 33 -12.58 17.79 14.37
CA PRO A 33 -11.86 16.75 15.11
C PRO A 33 -12.35 15.33 14.80
N LEU A 34 -13.64 15.16 14.48
CA LEU A 34 -14.20 13.85 14.16
C LEU A 34 -13.69 13.35 12.80
N LEU A 35 -13.59 14.25 11.82
CA LEU A 35 -12.99 13.91 10.52
C LEU A 35 -11.49 13.59 10.67
N SER A 36 -10.77 14.37 11.49
CA SER A 36 -9.35 14.12 11.75
C SER A 36 -9.11 12.77 12.43
N GLU A 37 -9.91 12.42 13.45
CA GLU A 37 -9.83 11.14 14.15
C GLU A 37 -10.12 9.96 13.21
N HIS A 38 -11.19 10.03 12.42
CA HIS A 38 -11.50 8.98 11.45
C HIS A 38 -10.42 8.85 10.37
N ALA A 39 -9.89 9.96 9.88
CA ALA A 39 -8.79 9.94 8.91
C ALA A 39 -7.54 9.26 9.51
N PHE A 40 -7.20 9.54 10.77
CA PHE A 40 -6.08 8.91 11.46
C PHE A 40 -6.22 7.38 11.51
N VAL A 41 -7.36 6.87 11.98
CA VAL A 41 -7.61 5.41 12.09
C VAL A 41 -7.52 4.72 10.73
N LEU A 42 -8.05 5.36 9.69
CA LEU A 42 -7.96 4.84 8.32
C LEU A 42 -6.51 4.84 7.81
N MET A 43 -5.73 5.90 8.10
CA MET A 43 -4.32 5.99 7.71
C MET A 43 -3.45 4.91 8.38
N GLU A 44 -3.70 4.56 9.64
CA GLU A 44 -3.01 3.45 10.31
C GLU A 44 -3.27 2.12 9.61
N THR A 45 -4.53 1.85 9.28
CA THR A 45 -4.93 0.64 8.56
C THR A 45 -4.27 0.55 7.19
N LEU A 46 -4.31 1.64 6.42
CA LEU A 46 -3.65 1.70 5.11
C LEU A 46 -2.13 1.54 5.22
N SER A 47 -1.50 2.11 6.25
CA SER A 47 -0.05 1.94 6.49
C SER A 47 0.32 0.48 6.68
N SER A 48 -0.48 -0.27 7.46
CA SER A 48 -0.28 -1.71 7.65
C SER A 48 -0.43 -2.49 6.33
N ILE A 49 -1.46 -2.17 5.53
CA ILE A 49 -1.67 -2.79 4.22
C ILE A 49 -0.49 -2.49 3.28
N ASN A 50 -0.05 -1.24 3.22
CA ASN A 50 1.06 -0.79 2.37
C ASN A 50 2.36 -1.54 2.69
N GLN A 51 2.70 -1.67 3.98
CA GLN A 51 3.86 -2.44 4.43
C GLN A 51 3.77 -3.91 3.98
N LYS A 52 2.60 -4.54 4.09
CA LYS A 52 2.38 -5.92 3.64
C LYS A 52 2.53 -6.04 2.11
N LEU A 53 1.97 -5.12 1.34
CA LEU A 53 2.10 -5.10 -0.12
C LEU A 53 3.55 -4.92 -0.56
N ARG A 54 4.30 -3.97 0.02
CA ARG A 54 5.73 -3.78 -0.25
C ARG A 54 6.53 -5.03 0.08
N ARG A 55 6.25 -5.70 1.20
CA ARG A 55 6.89 -6.97 1.56
C ARG A 55 6.59 -8.06 0.53
N LEU A 56 5.35 -8.18 0.07
CA LEU A 56 4.98 -9.14 -0.97
C LEU A 56 5.71 -8.85 -2.29
N ILE A 57 5.81 -7.59 -2.70
CA ILE A 57 6.57 -7.17 -3.89
C ILE A 57 8.03 -7.60 -3.76
N THR A 58 8.68 -7.26 -2.64
CA THR A 58 10.09 -7.63 -2.41
C THR A 58 10.30 -9.14 -2.46
N ILE A 59 9.46 -9.93 -1.78
CA ILE A 59 9.60 -11.39 -1.75
C ILE A 59 9.42 -11.99 -3.14
N THR A 60 8.44 -11.50 -3.90
CA THR A 60 8.10 -12.05 -5.21
C THR A 60 9.08 -11.62 -6.31
N GLN A 61 9.70 -10.45 -6.18
CA GLN A 61 10.78 -9.97 -7.06
C GLN A 61 12.14 -10.60 -6.73
N VAL A 62 12.51 -10.78 -5.45
CA VAL A 62 13.78 -11.44 -5.09
C VAL A 62 13.80 -12.92 -5.50
N GLN A 63 12.64 -13.58 -5.54
CA GLN A 63 12.55 -14.95 -6.05
C GLN A 63 12.75 -15.05 -7.57
N SER A 64 12.63 -13.97 -8.34
CA SER A 64 12.89 -14.00 -9.78
C SER A 64 14.39 -13.97 -10.12
N THR A 65 15.21 -13.33 -9.28
CA THR A 65 16.64 -13.11 -9.55
C THR A 65 17.53 -14.27 -9.12
N LYS A 66 17.08 -15.13 -8.19
CA LYS A 66 17.85 -16.29 -7.71
C LYS A 66 17.89 -17.50 -8.64
N LYS A 67 17.11 -17.52 -9.73
CA LYS A 67 16.97 -18.70 -10.61
C LYS A 67 17.81 -18.63 -11.89
N THR A 68 18.59 -17.57 -12.07
CA THR A 68 19.45 -17.33 -13.25
C THR A 68 20.95 -17.35 -12.91
N SER A 69 21.32 -17.93 -11.76
CA SER A 69 22.71 -18.10 -11.33
C SER A 69 23.01 -19.56 -11.04
#